data_AF-A0A3E2C9V5-F1
#
_entry.id   AF-A0A3E2C9V5-F1
#
_cell.length_a   1.000
_cell.length_b   1.000
_cell.length_c   1.000
_cell.angle_alpha   90.00
_cell.angle_beta   90.00
_cell.angle_gamma   90.00
#
_symmetry.space_group_name_H-M   'P 1'
#
loop_
_entity.id
_entity.type
_entity.pdbx_description
1 polymer ?
#
loop_
_entity_poly.entity_id
_entity_poly.type
_entity_poly.pdbx_seq_one_letter_code
_entity_poly.pdbx_strand_id
1 'polypeptide(L)' 'MFERFTDRARRVIVLAQEEARSLQHNYIGTEHILLGLIREGEGIAAKALNAKGVE' A
#
# COMPACT_ATOMS: atom_id res chain seq x y z
N MET A 1 -7.82 14.90 2.25
CA MET A 1 -7.86 13.89 3.35
C MET A 1 -6.47 13.35 3.74
N PHE A 2 -5.50 13.23 2.82
CA PHE A 2 -4.14 12.72 3.15
C PHE A 2 -3.02 13.76 3.04
N GLU A 3 -3.34 15.05 3.19
CA GLU A 3 -2.37 16.16 3.00
C GLU A 3 -1.22 16.17 4.02
N ARG A 4 -1.37 15.46 5.14
CA ARG A 4 -0.31 15.29 6.15
C ARG A 4 0.59 14.07 5.90
N PHE A 5 0.31 13.28 4.87
CA PHE A 5 1.13 12.14 4.50
C PHE A 5 2.19 12.53 3.48
N THR A 6 3.31 11.84 3.52
CA THR A 6 4.31 11.92 2.46
C THR A 6 3.71 11.51 1.12
N ASP A 7 4.29 11.96 0.02
CA ASP A 7 3.83 11.61 -1.33
C ASP A 7 3.79 10.09 -1.55
N ARG A 8 4.78 9.37 -0.98
CA ARG A 8 4.83 7.90 -0.99
C ARG A 8 3.68 7.28 -0.20
N ALA A 9 3.41 7.76 1.01
CA ALA A 9 2.29 7.26 1.81
C ALA A 9 0.93 7.54 1.12
N ARG A 10 0.78 8.67 0.43
CA ARG A 10 -0.40 8.93 -0.41
C ARG A 10 -0.51 7.94 -1.56
N ARG A 11 0.60 7.62 -2.24
CA ARG A 11 0.65 6.62 -3.32
C ARG A 11 0.23 5.23 -2.83
N VAL A 12 0.67 4.81 -1.65
CA VAL A 12 0.26 3.53 -1.04
C VAL A 12 -1.25 3.43 -0.89
N ILE A 13 -1.93 4.50 -0.47
CA ILE A 13 -3.40 4.49 -0.34
C ILE A 13 -4.08 4.34 -1.71
N VAL A 14 -3.56 5.00 -2.74
CA VAL A 14 -4.08 4.84 -4.11
C VAL A 14 -3.90 3.40 -4.58
N LEU A 15 -2.73 2.80 -4.37
CA LEU A 15 -2.48 1.40 -4.71
C LEU A 15 -3.39 0.45 -3.92
N ALA A 16 -3.59 0.67 -2.63
CA ALA A 16 -4.52 -0.12 -1.82
C ALA A 16 -5.97 -0.03 -2.31
N GLN A 17 -6.40 1.15 -2.79
CA GLN A 17 -7.71 1.32 -3.41
C GLN A 17 -7.84 0.53 -4.72
N GLU A 18 -6.77 0.48 -5.54
CA GLU A 18 -6.72 -0.36 -6.75
C GLU A 18 -6.83 -1.84 -6.41
N GLU A 19 -6.12 -2.32 -5.39
CA GLU A 19 -6.18 -3.71 -4.94
C GLU A 19 -7.59 -4.09 -4.45
N ALA A 20 -8.21 -3.25 -3.61
CA ALA A 20 -9.58 -3.48 -3.16
C ALA A 20 -10.56 -3.56 -4.34
N ARG A 21 -10.39 -2.68 -5.33
CA ARG A 21 -11.23 -2.68 -6.55
C ARG A 21 -10.99 -3.93 -7.40
N SER A 22 -9.74 -4.35 -7.57
CA SER A 22 -9.35 -5.56 -8.30
C SER A 22 -9.97 -6.82 -7.69
N LEU A 23 -9.98 -6.89 -6.36
CA LEU A 23 -10.58 -7.99 -5.59
C LEU A 23 -12.09 -7.85 -5.37
N GLN A 24 -12.73 -6.83 -5.94
CA GLN A 24 -14.16 -6.54 -5.79
C GLN A 24 -14.60 -6.37 -4.32
N HIS A 25 -13.70 -5.85 -3.48
CA HIS A 25 -13.99 -5.49 -2.10
C HIS A 25 -14.55 -4.06 -2.01
N ASN A 26 -15.58 -3.88 -1.19
CA ASN A 26 -16.27 -2.60 -1.03
C ASN A 26 -15.58 -1.64 -0.04
N TYR A 27 -14.48 -2.05 0.57
CA TYR A 27 -13.71 -1.25 1.52
C TYR A 27 -12.21 -1.59 1.43
N ILE A 28 -11.38 -0.65 1.89
CA ILE A 28 -9.94 -0.86 2.02
C ILE A 28 -9.65 -1.49 3.39
N GLY A 29 -9.52 -2.81 3.43
CA GLY A 29 -8.96 -3.55 4.57
C GLY A 29 -7.44 -3.42 4.71
N THR A 30 -6.89 -3.89 5.83
CA THR A 30 -5.44 -3.87 6.13
C THR A 30 -4.61 -4.65 5.11
N GLU A 31 -5.18 -5.69 4.52
CA GLU A 31 -4.60 -6.52 3.48
C GLU A 31 -4.29 -5.71 2.20
N HIS A 32 -5.18 -4.79 1.82
CA HIS A 32 -4.94 -3.93 0.66
C HIS A 32 -3.87 -2.87 0.94
N ILE A 33 -3.79 -2.38 2.18
CA ILE A 33 -2.72 -1.47 2.60
C ILE A 33 -1.36 -2.20 2.51
N LEU A 34 -1.30 -3.45 2.98
CA LEU A 34 -0.10 -4.27 2.85
C LEU A 34 0.30 -4.45 1.38
N LEU A 35 -0.63 -4.84 0.52
CA LEU A 35 -0.37 -4.95 -0.93
C LEU A 35 0.05 -3.62 -1.55
N GLY A 36 -0.54 -2.50 -1.13
CA GLY A 36 -0.15 -1.17 -1.57
C GLY A 36 1.27 -0.78 -1.14
N LEU A 37 1.71 -1.20 0.05
CA LEU A 37 3.10 -1.00 0.52
C LEU A 37 4.09 -1.84 -0.28
N ILE A 38 3.72 -3.08 -0.60
CA ILE A 38 4.53 -3.98 -1.44
C ILE A 38 4.66 -3.40 -2.86
N ARG A 39 3.54 -3.03 -3.50
CA ARG A 39 3.52 -2.45 -4.85
C ARG A 39 4.22 -1.10 -4.96
N GLU A 40 4.31 -0.31 -3.88
CA GLU A 40 5.06 0.96 -3.92
C GLU A 40 6.58 0.74 -4.08
N GLY A 41 7.11 -0.37 -3.57
CA GLY A 41 8.41 -0.94 -3.93
C GLY A 41 9.68 -0.21 -3.48
N GLU A 42 9.63 1.10 -3.21
CA GLU A 42 10.84 1.92 -2.99
C GLU A 42 10.93 2.55 -1.58
N GLY A 43 9.81 2.62 -0.87
CA GLY A 43 9.69 3.22 0.45
C GLY A 43 10.36 2.42 1.56
N ILE A 44 10.48 3.06 2.74
CA ILE A 44 11.03 2.40 3.93
C ILE A 44 10.22 1.15 4.29
N ALA A 45 8.89 1.21 4.13
CA ALA A 45 8.02 0.06 4.36
C ALA A 45 8.29 -1.09 3.38
N ALA A 46 8.39 -0.82 2.07
CA ALA A 46 8.74 -1.84 1.08
C ALA A 46 10.08 -2.51 1.40
N LYS A 47 11.11 -1.71 1.75
CA LYS A 47 12.42 -2.24 2.18
C LYS A 47 12.32 -3.10 3.43
N ALA A 48 11.51 -2.70 4.41
CA ALA A 48 11.31 -3.46 5.64
C ALA A 48 10.60 -4.80 5.38
N LEU A 49 9.62 -4.82 4.47
CA LEU A 49 8.92 -6.03 4.03
C LEU A 49 9.86 -6.98 3.28
N ASN A 50 10.64 -6.46 2.32
CA ASN A 50 11.64 -7.24 1.59
C ASN A 50 12.70 -7.84 2.53
N ALA A 51 13.14 -7.09 3.55
CA ALA A 51 14.07 -7.59 4.58
C ALA A 51 13.48 -8.74 5.43
N LYS A 52 12.17 -8.96 5.38
CA LYS A 52 11.46 -10.09 6.00
C LYS A 52 11.01 -11.14 4.99
N GLY A 53 11.39 -11.03 3.72
CA GLY A 53 11.03 -11.96 2.66
C GLY A 53 9.57 -11.82 2.20
N VAL A 54 8.99 -10.63 2.35
CA VAL A 54 7.64 -10.31 1.86
C VAL A 54 7.78 -9.34 0.68
N GLU A 55 7.39 -9.79 -0.51
CA GLU A 55 7.52 -9.08 -1.81
C GLU A 55 6.30 -9.27 -2.72
#